data_AF-A0A7C7I0R8-F1
#
_entry.id   AF-A0A7C7I0R8-F1
#
_cell.length_a   1.000
_cell.length_b   1.000
_cell.length_c   1.000
_cell.angle_alpha   90.00
_cell.angle_beta   90.00
_cell.angle_gamma   90.00
#
_symmetry.space_group_name_H-M   'P 1'
#
loop_
_entity.id
_entity.type
_entity.pdbx_description
1 polymer ?
#
loop_
_entity_poly.entity_id
_entity_poly.type
_entity_poly.pdbx_seq_one_letter_code
_entity_poly.pdbx_strand_id
1 'polypeptide(L)'
;MRSLTRNVITLLCFGLGMPSLTVAQWSDLSPEGSPTILIQEYLAARSGEGLQGFTSAGSWLSPLVMSSDELNDVIQQYCVRCHNDVTLRGNLSLSEFDIAKAPQLAETAEKMIVKLRAGMMPLPGARRPSPDTLLTLVETLETLIDEAADEQRTPGTRPFQRLNRAEYARLIEDVLGLRIDPEEWLPADQISASFDNIADVQAMSPTLMDAYMTAASEVARQAVGQADAPVTAKTYTNPATVSQHEWEAVEGAPYGTRGGISVLHTFPADGEYIFSMGFISGWGERFHDIDISVEGERVALVHYGGDID
;
A
#
# COMPACT_ATOMS: atom_id res chain seq x y z
N MET A 1 -7.74 4.43 -35.64
CA MET A 1 -7.02 5.29 -34.69
C MET A 1 -7.31 4.78 -33.29
N ARG A 2 -6.39 4.04 -32.68
CA ARG A 2 -6.42 3.80 -31.23
C ARG A 2 -5.46 4.84 -30.63
N SER A 3 -5.96 5.68 -29.72
CA SER A 3 -5.07 6.45 -28.84
C SER A 3 -4.33 5.43 -27.98
N LEU A 4 -3.01 5.41 -28.08
CA LEU A 4 -2.14 4.58 -27.27
C LEU A 4 -1.95 5.29 -25.94
N THR A 5 -2.96 5.26 -25.08
CA THR A 5 -2.95 6.04 -23.84
C THR A 5 -2.17 5.39 -22.70
N ARG A 6 -1.50 4.24 -22.89
CA ARG A 6 -0.96 3.48 -21.74
C ARG A 6 0.37 2.77 -22.02
N ASN A 7 1.19 2.80 -20.97
CA ASN A 7 2.62 2.48 -20.91
C ASN A 7 2.94 0.98 -21.00
N VAL A 8 2.57 0.27 -22.06
CA VAL A 8 3.16 -1.04 -22.31
C VAL A 8 3.28 -1.29 -23.81
N ILE A 9 4.49 -1.25 -24.38
CA ILE A 9 4.74 -1.92 -25.66
C ILE A 9 5.74 -3.04 -25.49
N THR A 10 5.25 -4.28 -25.39
CA THR A 10 6.04 -5.49 -25.59
C THR A 10 6.31 -5.68 -27.09
N LEU A 11 7.26 -4.92 -27.63
CA LEU A 11 7.63 -5.01 -29.04
C LEU A 11 8.56 -6.18 -29.30
N LEU A 12 8.07 -7.19 -30.00
CA LEU A 12 8.80 -8.43 -30.22
C LEU A 12 9.40 -8.42 -31.62
N CYS A 13 10.55 -9.08 -31.72
CA CYS A 13 11.26 -9.22 -32.96
C CYS A 13 11.72 -10.66 -33.06
N PHE A 14 11.21 -11.42 -34.02
CA PHE A 14 11.61 -12.81 -34.22
C PHE A 14 12.71 -12.87 -35.25
N GLY A 15 13.86 -13.39 -34.85
CA GLY A 15 14.98 -13.65 -35.75
C GLY A 15 16.18 -14.14 -34.95
N LEU A 16 16.80 -15.23 -35.41
CA LEU A 16 18.10 -15.66 -34.88
C LEU A 16 19.17 -14.66 -35.32
N GLY A 17 19.37 -13.63 -34.51
CA GLY A 17 20.35 -12.57 -34.72
C GLY A 17 20.25 -11.58 -33.56
N MET A 18 21.28 -10.79 -33.30
CA MET A 18 21.18 -9.74 -32.29
C MET A 18 20.18 -8.69 -32.79
N PRO A 19 18.98 -8.57 -32.21
CA PRO A 19 18.00 -7.62 -32.69
C PRO A 19 18.35 -6.24 -32.12
N SER A 20 18.20 -5.21 -32.92
CA SER A 20 18.01 -3.84 -32.45
C SER A 20 16.60 -3.41 -32.80
N LEU A 21 15.94 -2.72 -31.87
CA LEU A 21 14.63 -2.13 -32.07
C LEU A 21 14.74 -0.64 -31.81
N THR A 22 14.47 0.17 -32.82
CA THR A 22 14.37 1.62 -32.69
C THR A 22 12.91 2.04 -32.77
N VAL A 23 12.43 2.68 -31.72
CA VAL A 23 11.13 3.37 -31.71
C VAL A 23 11.39 4.85 -31.93
N ALA A 24 10.77 5.47 -32.94
CA ALA A 24 10.88 6.89 -33.21
C ALA A 24 9.50 7.51 -33.47
N GLN A 25 9.26 8.72 -32.96
CA GLN A 25 8.03 9.46 -33.29
C GLN A 25 8.09 9.98 -34.73
N TRP A 26 7.00 9.81 -35.47
CA TRP A 26 6.86 10.36 -36.82
C TRP A 26 6.69 11.89 -36.74
N SER A 27 7.39 12.65 -37.58
CA SER A 27 7.29 14.11 -37.59
C SER A 27 7.25 14.70 -38.99
N ASP A 28 6.28 15.59 -39.17
CA ASP A 28 5.82 16.17 -40.44
C ASP A 28 6.70 17.33 -40.94
N LEU A 29 8.02 17.24 -40.81
CA LEU A 29 8.95 18.24 -41.34
C LEU A 29 9.29 17.99 -42.83
N SER A 30 8.27 18.05 -43.70
CA SER A 30 8.30 18.64 -45.06
C SER A 30 6.85 18.77 -45.60
N PRO A 31 6.53 19.80 -46.42
CA PRO A 31 5.19 20.39 -46.47
C PRO A 31 4.24 19.68 -47.45
N GLU A 32 2.99 19.52 -47.01
CA GLU A 32 1.73 19.88 -47.67
C GLU A 32 0.61 18.88 -47.36
N GLY A 33 -0.49 19.37 -46.76
CA GLY A 33 -1.82 18.77 -46.92
C GLY A 33 -2.57 18.33 -45.66
N SER A 34 -3.26 19.28 -45.01
CA SER A 34 -4.42 19.01 -44.13
C SER A 34 -5.62 18.47 -44.95
N PRO A 35 -6.60 17.69 -44.38
CA PRO A 35 -7.54 18.22 -43.37
C PRO A 35 -8.09 17.26 -42.27
N THR A 36 -8.15 17.83 -41.06
CA THR A 36 -9.17 17.89 -39.96
C THR A 36 -10.34 16.87 -39.82
N ILE A 37 -10.75 16.64 -38.55
CA ILE A 37 -12.09 16.31 -37.92
C ILE A 37 -12.10 14.91 -37.23
N LEU A 38 -12.47 14.64 -35.95
CA LEU A 38 -13.15 15.33 -34.82
C LEU A 38 -12.87 14.60 -33.47
N ILE A 39 -12.87 15.33 -32.35
CA ILE A 39 -13.05 14.80 -30.96
C ILE A 39 -14.35 15.39 -30.40
N GLN A 40 -15.29 14.55 -29.93
CA GLN A 40 -16.15 14.89 -28.78
C GLN A 40 -16.97 13.69 -28.26
N GLU A 41 -17.12 13.66 -26.92
CA GLU A 41 -18.09 12.94 -26.07
C GLU A 41 -17.78 11.52 -25.56
N TYR A 42 -17.13 11.43 -24.38
CA TYR A 42 -17.45 10.36 -23.39
C TYR A 42 -17.07 10.72 -21.94
N LEU A 43 -17.66 11.78 -21.37
CA LEU A 43 -17.73 11.96 -19.90
C LEU A 43 -19.06 12.62 -19.52
N ALA A 44 -20.11 11.82 -19.35
CA ALA A 44 -21.29 12.16 -18.55
C ALA A 44 -22.22 10.93 -18.42
N ALA A 45 -22.03 10.11 -17.40
CA ALA A 45 -23.11 9.42 -16.69
C ALA A 45 -22.53 8.47 -15.63
N ARG A 46 -22.51 8.94 -14.37
CA ARG A 46 -22.99 8.19 -13.19
C ARG A 46 -22.70 8.99 -11.93
N SER A 47 -23.54 9.99 -11.72
CA SER A 47 -23.86 10.51 -10.39
C SER A 47 -25.22 9.94 -9.97
N GLY A 48 -25.32 9.57 -8.70
CA GLY A 48 -26.60 9.52 -7.98
C GLY A 48 -27.11 8.12 -7.65
N GLU A 49 -27.00 7.79 -6.36
CA GLU A 49 -27.95 7.08 -5.48
C GLU A 49 -27.10 6.46 -4.35
N GLY A 50 -27.04 6.93 -3.11
CA GLY A 50 -28.06 7.60 -2.30
C GLY A 50 -28.65 6.58 -1.33
N LEU A 51 -28.05 6.39 -0.14
CA LEU A 51 -28.73 5.71 0.98
C LEU A 51 -28.37 6.40 2.31
N GLN A 52 -29.42 6.90 2.93
CA GLN A 52 -29.46 7.66 4.17
C GLN A 52 -29.33 6.74 5.40
N GLY A 53 -28.86 7.35 6.48
CA GLY A 53 -28.56 6.68 7.73
C GLY A 53 -29.78 6.18 8.51
N PHE A 54 -29.48 5.23 9.39
CA PHE A 54 -30.30 4.89 10.53
C PHE A 54 -29.60 5.41 11.78
N THR A 55 -30.21 6.41 12.41
CA THR A 55 -30.00 6.68 13.83
C THR A 55 -31.19 6.08 14.57
N SER A 56 -30.92 5.22 15.55
CA SER A 56 -31.88 4.89 16.58
C SER A 56 -31.18 5.02 17.92
N ALA A 57 -31.53 6.10 18.61
CA ALA A 57 -31.35 6.25 20.04
C ALA A 57 -32.12 5.13 20.77
N GLY A 58 -31.46 4.56 21.78
CA GLY A 58 -32.04 3.59 22.69
C GLY A 58 -31.35 3.68 24.04
N SER A 59 -31.58 4.81 24.75
CA SER A 59 -31.38 4.91 26.19
C SER A 59 -32.53 4.17 26.87
N TRP A 60 -32.24 3.15 27.70
CA TRP A 60 -33.01 2.81 28.90
C TRP A 60 -32.14 2.02 29.88
N LEU A 61 -32.38 2.31 31.18
CA LEU A 61 -31.82 1.73 32.41
C LEU A 61 -30.58 2.45 32.95
N SER A 62 -30.83 3.49 33.76
CA SER A 62 -29.85 3.89 34.77
C SER A 62 -29.58 2.70 35.69
N PRO A 63 -28.32 2.27 35.85
CA PRO A 63 -27.98 1.24 36.82
C PRO A 63 -28.37 1.69 38.22
N LEU A 64 -28.58 0.74 39.13
CA LEU A 64 -28.50 1.00 40.56
C LEU A 64 -27.08 1.50 40.86
N VAL A 65 -26.90 2.82 40.84
CA VAL A 65 -25.61 3.44 41.14
C VAL A 65 -25.41 3.35 42.65
N MET A 66 -24.71 2.31 43.10
CA MET A 66 -24.10 2.35 44.42
C MET A 66 -23.10 3.51 44.43
N SER A 67 -23.15 4.33 45.46
CA SER A 67 -22.17 5.39 45.69
C SER A 67 -20.78 4.82 45.99
N SER A 68 -19.74 5.61 45.76
CA SER A 68 -18.36 5.23 46.10
C SER A 68 -18.20 4.87 47.58
N ASP A 69 -18.93 5.54 48.47
CA ASP A 69 -18.91 5.27 49.91
C ASP A 69 -19.51 3.89 50.24
N GLU A 70 -20.63 3.51 49.62
CA GLU A 70 -21.23 2.18 49.81
C GLU A 70 -20.33 1.06 49.27
N LEU A 71 -19.63 1.31 48.16
CA LEU A 71 -18.66 0.36 47.62
C LEU A 71 -17.41 0.25 48.51
N ASN A 72 -16.94 1.36 49.07
CA ASN A 72 -15.87 1.37 50.07
C ASN A 72 -16.28 0.60 51.33
N ASP A 73 -17.52 0.75 51.81
CA ASP A 73 -18.05 -0.04 52.93
C ASP A 73 -18.03 -1.55 52.65
N VAL A 74 -18.36 -1.97 51.42
CA VAL A 74 -18.25 -3.37 51.00
C VAL A 74 -16.79 -3.85 51.07
N ILE A 75 -15.84 -3.06 50.57
CA ILE A 75 -14.41 -3.40 50.62
C ILE A 75 -13.95 -3.54 52.08
N GLN A 76 -14.31 -2.58 52.94
CA GLN A 76 -13.96 -2.58 54.36
C GLN A 76 -14.56 -3.78 55.10
N GLN A 77 -15.84 -4.10 54.84
CA GLN A 77 -16.54 -5.18 55.54
C GLN A 77 -16.06 -6.57 55.12
N TYR A 78 -15.77 -6.78 53.83
CA TYR A 78 -15.56 -8.12 53.27
C TYR A 78 -14.10 -8.39 52.87
N CYS A 79 -13.38 -7.40 52.35
CA CYS A 79 -12.03 -7.58 51.82
C CYS A 79 -10.95 -7.32 52.89
N VAL A 80 -11.07 -6.21 53.63
CA VAL A 80 -10.07 -5.76 54.62
C VAL A 80 -9.90 -6.75 55.76
N ARG A 81 -10.89 -7.60 56.05
CA ARG A 81 -10.76 -8.67 57.07
C ARG A 81 -9.57 -9.61 56.83
N CYS A 82 -9.19 -9.84 55.57
CA CYS A 82 -8.04 -10.67 55.21
C CYS A 82 -6.90 -9.86 54.59
N HIS A 83 -7.24 -8.81 53.84
CA HIS A 83 -6.29 -7.92 53.18
C HIS A 83 -6.13 -6.64 53.99
N ASN A 84 -5.47 -6.75 55.15
CA ASN A 84 -5.11 -5.63 56.02
C ASN A 84 -3.62 -5.71 56.40
N ASP A 85 -3.13 -4.70 57.10
CA ASP A 85 -1.71 -4.56 57.45
C ASP A 85 -1.20 -5.62 58.44
N VAL A 86 -2.11 -6.34 59.12
CA VAL A 86 -1.76 -7.38 60.10
C VAL A 86 -1.80 -8.77 59.49
N THR A 87 -2.90 -9.12 58.82
CA THR A 87 -3.14 -10.45 58.24
C THR A 87 -2.46 -10.59 56.88
N LEU A 88 -2.42 -9.50 56.13
CA LEU A 88 -1.68 -9.30 54.89
C LEU A 88 -1.77 -10.49 53.90
N ARG A 89 -2.96 -11.07 53.76
CA ARG A 89 -3.16 -12.22 52.87
C ARG A 89 -2.84 -11.84 51.43
N GLY A 90 -2.07 -12.68 50.75
CA GLY A 90 -1.62 -12.41 49.39
C GLY A 90 -0.67 -11.21 49.27
N ASN A 91 -0.03 -10.80 50.36
CA ASN A 91 0.86 -9.63 50.43
C ASN A 91 0.19 -8.33 49.97
N LEU A 92 -1.09 -8.18 50.29
CA LEU A 92 -1.92 -7.03 49.90
C LEU A 92 -2.67 -6.49 51.12
N SER A 93 -2.62 -5.18 51.31
CA SER A 93 -3.46 -4.44 52.26
C SER A 93 -4.43 -3.56 51.48
N LEU A 94 -5.69 -3.59 51.88
CA LEU A 94 -6.77 -2.75 51.37
C LEU A 94 -7.31 -1.83 52.47
N SER A 95 -6.64 -1.71 53.63
CA SER A 95 -7.09 -0.92 54.78
C SER A 95 -7.41 0.52 54.39
N GLU A 96 -6.55 1.13 53.57
CA GLU A 96 -6.67 2.51 53.09
C GLU A 96 -7.14 2.59 51.62
N PHE A 97 -7.62 1.48 51.05
CA PHE A 97 -8.09 1.48 49.66
C PHE A 97 -9.38 2.28 49.55
N ASP A 98 -9.40 3.19 48.57
CA ASP A 98 -10.54 4.03 48.23
C ASP A 98 -10.83 3.84 46.74
N ILE A 99 -12.05 3.40 46.43
CA ILE A 99 -12.47 3.12 45.05
C ILE A 99 -12.36 4.36 44.15
N ALA A 100 -12.61 5.56 44.69
CA ALA A 100 -12.47 6.80 43.92
C ALA A 100 -11.01 7.08 43.50
N LYS A 101 -10.06 6.42 44.18
CA LYS A 101 -8.62 6.50 43.88
C LYS A 101 -8.09 5.23 43.20
N ALA A 102 -8.97 4.36 42.72
CA ALA A 102 -8.58 3.17 41.98
C ALA A 102 -7.63 3.46 40.80
N PRO A 103 -7.80 4.54 40.02
CA PRO A 103 -6.86 4.90 38.95
C PRO A 103 -5.42 5.12 39.41
N GLN A 104 -5.19 5.73 40.58
CA GLN A 104 -3.85 5.94 41.13
C GLN A 104 -3.23 4.65 41.66
N LEU A 105 -4.06 3.63 41.90
CA LEU A 105 -3.67 2.29 42.37
C LEU A 105 -4.02 1.22 41.33
N ALA A 106 -3.86 1.55 40.04
CA ALA A 106 -4.35 0.73 38.93
C ALA A 106 -3.91 -0.74 39.00
N GLU A 107 -2.66 -1.02 39.35
CA GLU A 107 -2.17 -2.40 39.48
C GLU A 107 -2.94 -3.21 40.54
N THR A 108 -3.32 -2.58 41.65
CA THR A 108 -4.11 -3.21 42.71
C THR A 108 -5.55 -3.37 42.29
N ALA A 109 -6.14 -2.34 41.68
CA ALA A 109 -7.51 -2.37 41.16
C ALA A 109 -7.67 -3.48 40.10
N GLU A 110 -6.74 -3.61 39.16
CA GLU A 110 -6.70 -4.67 38.15
C GLU A 110 -6.62 -6.08 38.77
N LYS A 111 -5.78 -6.26 39.79
CA LYS A 111 -5.74 -7.52 40.54
C LYS A 111 -7.08 -7.82 41.20
N MET A 112 -7.75 -6.82 41.77
CA MET A 112 -9.09 -6.99 42.34
C MET A 112 -10.09 -7.38 41.26
N ILE A 113 -10.12 -6.66 40.13
CA ILE A 113 -11.00 -6.93 38.98
C ILE A 113 -10.87 -8.39 38.52
N VAL A 114 -9.65 -8.83 38.24
CA VAL A 114 -9.36 -10.21 37.80
C VAL A 114 -9.85 -11.24 38.82
N LYS A 115 -9.64 -11.01 40.12
CA LYS A 115 -10.06 -11.95 41.17
C LYS A 115 -11.58 -11.95 41.40
N LEU A 116 -12.24 -10.80 41.24
CA LEU A 116 -13.69 -10.65 41.38
C LEU A 116 -14.42 -11.25 40.17
N ARG A 117 -13.99 -10.94 38.94
CA ARG A 117 -14.55 -11.54 37.70
C ARG A 117 -14.39 -13.06 37.67
N ALA A 118 -13.27 -13.58 38.15
CA ALA A 118 -13.06 -15.02 38.26
C ALA A 118 -13.78 -15.67 39.45
N GLY A 119 -14.51 -14.92 40.28
CA GLY A 119 -15.22 -15.41 41.45
C GLY A 119 -14.32 -15.95 42.58
N MET A 120 -12.99 -15.80 42.46
CA MET A 120 -12.00 -16.33 43.39
C MET A 120 -11.97 -15.59 44.74
N MET A 121 -12.49 -14.36 44.77
CA MET A 121 -12.60 -13.56 45.99
C MET A 121 -14.05 -13.09 46.20
N PRO A 122 -14.53 -13.04 47.46
CA PRO A 122 -13.95 -13.68 48.66
C PRO A 122 -13.92 -15.22 48.57
N LEU A 123 -12.97 -15.87 49.25
CA LEU A 123 -12.81 -17.34 49.23
C LEU A 123 -14.10 -18.08 49.65
N PRO A 124 -14.36 -19.29 49.11
CA PRO A 124 -15.47 -20.13 49.55
C PRO A 124 -15.47 -20.34 51.07
N GLY A 125 -16.61 -20.15 51.71
CA GLY A 125 -16.77 -20.25 53.17
C GLY A 125 -16.51 -18.95 53.93
N ALA A 126 -15.96 -17.91 53.30
CA ALA A 126 -15.93 -16.56 53.86
C ALA A 126 -17.30 -15.88 53.72
N ARG A 127 -17.56 -14.87 54.57
CA ARG A 127 -18.72 -14.00 54.39
C ARG A 127 -18.57 -13.28 53.05
N ARG A 128 -19.61 -13.30 52.21
CA ARG A 128 -19.60 -12.70 50.87
C ARG A 128 -20.83 -11.79 50.71
N PRO A 129 -20.71 -10.63 50.06
CA PRO A 129 -21.87 -9.82 49.70
C PRO A 129 -22.68 -10.51 48.59
N SER A 130 -23.81 -9.92 48.21
CA SER A 130 -24.63 -10.47 47.13
C SER A 130 -23.84 -10.52 45.81
N PRO A 131 -24.16 -11.45 44.88
CA PRO A 131 -23.55 -11.48 43.55
C PRO A 131 -23.69 -10.15 42.81
N ASP A 132 -24.84 -9.50 42.90
CA ASP A 132 -25.12 -8.21 42.26
C ASP A 132 -24.21 -7.11 42.80
N THR A 133 -24.00 -7.06 44.13
CA THR A 133 -23.07 -6.11 44.76
C THR A 133 -21.63 -6.30 44.27
N LEU A 134 -21.17 -7.54 44.12
CA LEU A 134 -19.83 -7.81 43.58
C LEU A 134 -19.71 -7.44 42.11
N LEU A 135 -20.78 -7.63 41.34
CA LEU A 135 -20.84 -7.25 39.94
C LEU A 135 -20.75 -5.71 39.83
N THR A 136 -21.54 -4.97 40.60
CA THR A 136 -21.47 -3.50 40.63
C THR A 136 -20.09 -3.02 41.05
N LEU A 137 -19.46 -3.63 42.05
CA LEU A 137 -18.11 -3.27 42.48
C LEU A 137 -17.08 -3.48 41.36
N VAL A 138 -17.10 -4.63 40.68
CA VAL A 138 -16.11 -4.92 39.63
C VAL A 138 -16.32 -4.06 38.38
N GLU A 139 -17.58 -3.83 37.99
CA GLU A 139 -17.91 -2.95 36.86
C GLU A 139 -17.53 -1.49 37.14
N THR A 140 -17.69 -1.03 38.39
CA THR A 140 -17.27 0.32 38.80
C THR A 140 -15.75 0.45 38.74
N LEU A 141 -15.01 -0.55 39.24
CA LEU A 141 -13.56 -0.57 39.15
C LEU A 141 -13.07 -0.58 37.70
N GLU A 142 -13.66 -1.40 36.85
CA GLU A 142 -13.35 -1.45 35.41
C GLU A 142 -13.62 -0.09 34.76
N THR A 143 -14.80 0.49 34.97
CA THR A 143 -15.17 1.80 34.40
C THR A 143 -14.17 2.88 34.80
N LEU A 144 -13.81 2.97 36.08
CA LEU A 144 -12.86 3.98 36.56
C LEU A 144 -11.46 3.79 35.97
N ILE A 145 -11.01 2.54 35.81
CA ILE A 145 -9.69 2.24 35.23
C ILE A 145 -9.69 2.52 33.73
N ASP A 146 -10.74 2.11 33.01
CA ASP A 146 -10.87 2.33 31.57
C ASP A 146 -10.97 3.82 31.24
N GLU A 147 -11.77 4.59 31.99
CA GLU A 147 -11.87 6.05 31.82
C GLU A 147 -10.52 6.75 32.06
N ALA A 148 -9.78 6.36 33.10
CA ALA A 148 -8.47 6.91 33.39
C ALA A 148 -7.42 6.51 32.33
N ALA A 149 -7.50 5.28 31.81
CA ALA A 149 -6.65 4.81 30.73
C ALA A 149 -6.93 5.61 29.44
N ASP A 150 -8.19 5.95 29.17
CA ASP A 150 -8.61 6.76 28.04
C ASP A 150 -8.05 8.18 28.08
N GLU A 151 -8.03 8.80 29.26
CA GLU A 151 -7.39 10.10 29.48
C GLU A 151 -5.86 10.05 29.33
N GLN A 152 -5.24 8.89 29.61
CA GLN A 152 -3.80 8.68 29.56
C GLN A 152 -3.29 8.05 28.25
N ARG A 153 -4.14 7.92 27.22
CA ARG A 153 -3.76 7.42 25.88
C ARG A 153 -2.65 8.27 25.27
N THR A 154 -1.41 7.94 25.58
CA THR A 154 -0.22 8.46 24.91
C THR A 154 0.31 7.33 24.03
N PRO A 155 -0.11 7.20 22.76
CA PRO A 155 0.28 6.11 21.85
C PRO A 155 1.77 6.13 21.46
N GLY A 156 2.62 6.81 22.23
CA GLY A 156 4.01 7.11 21.87
C GLY A 156 4.09 8.11 20.72
N THR A 157 5.30 8.26 20.18
CA THR A 157 5.55 9.00 18.95
C THR A 157 5.92 8.02 17.85
N ARG A 158 5.40 8.25 16.64
CA ARG A 158 5.79 7.51 15.44
C ARG A 158 6.52 8.47 14.50
N PRO A 159 7.76 8.16 14.07
CA PRO A 159 8.42 8.95 13.05
C PRO A 159 7.62 8.90 11.74
N PHE A 160 7.74 9.96 10.93
CA PHE A 160 7.11 10.00 9.62
C PHE A 160 7.65 8.86 8.75
N GLN A 161 6.76 8.03 8.21
CA GLN A 161 7.13 6.97 7.29
C GLN A 161 7.00 7.50 5.86
N ARG A 162 8.12 7.52 5.14
CA ARG A 162 8.13 7.77 3.70
C ARG A 162 7.87 6.46 2.95
N LEU A 163 7.54 6.56 1.67
CA LEU A 163 7.45 5.41 0.77
C LEU A 163 8.85 4.93 0.42
N ASN A 164 9.15 3.64 0.57
CA ASN A 164 10.38 3.09 -0.01
C ASN A 164 10.28 3.02 -1.55
N ARG A 165 11.37 2.68 -2.26
CA ARG A 165 11.40 2.61 -3.72
C ARG A 165 10.29 1.70 -4.28
N ALA A 166 10.12 0.52 -3.71
CA ALA A 166 9.13 -0.46 -4.15
C ALA A 166 7.69 0.02 -3.92
N GLU A 167 7.42 0.62 -2.77
CA GLU A 167 6.14 1.22 -2.41
C GLU A 167 5.82 2.42 -3.31
N TYR A 168 6.80 3.27 -3.60
CA TYR A 168 6.65 4.40 -4.51
C TYR A 168 6.28 3.92 -5.92
N ALA A 169 7.01 2.96 -6.47
CA ALA A 169 6.72 2.42 -7.80
C ALA A 169 5.31 1.79 -7.88
N ARG A 170 4.92 0.99 -6.88
CA ARG A 170 3.59 0.39 -6.82
C ARG A 170 2.48 1.42 -6.68
N LEU A 171 2.70 2.47 -5.88
CA LEU A 171 1.70 3.53 -5.70
C LEU A 171 1.52 4.33 -6.99
N ILE A 172 2.60 4.61 -7.73
CA ILE A 172 2.51 5.27 -9.04
C ILE A 172 1.77 4.38 -10.05
N GLU A 173 2.02 3.07 -10.07
CA GLU A 173 1.28 2.13 -10.92
C GLU A 173 -0.21 2.07 -10.54
N ASP A 174 -0.54 2.03 -9.25
CA ASP A 174 -1.93 1.95 -8.77
C ASP A 174 -2.73 3.24 -9.06
N VAL A 175 -2.12 4.41 -8.82
CA VAL A 175 -2.79 5.71 -8.95
C VAL A 175 -2.82 6.19 -10.40
N LEU A 176 -1.71 6.03 -11.14
CA LEU A 176 -1.54 6.60 -12.48
C LEU A 176 -1.54 5.55 -13.58
N GLY A 177 -1.47 4.26 -13.27
CA GLY A 177 -1.29 3.21 -14.26
C GLY A 177 0.10 3.21 -14.90
N LEU A 178 1.07 3.90 -14.31
CA LEU A 178 2.42 4.05 -14.87
C LEU A 178 3.40 3.12 -14.16
N ARG A 179 4.08 2.27 -14.92
CA ARG A 179 5.25 1.54 -14.44
C ARG A 179 6.48 2.41 -14.59
N ILE A 180 7.20 2.58 -13.49
CA ILE A 180 8.40 3.41 -13.41
C ILE A 180 9.54 2.61 -12.78
N ASP A 181 10.77 2.98 -13.11
CA ASP A 181 11.95 2.53 -12.37
C ASP A 181 12.31 3.60 -11.32
N PRO A 182 12.00 3.40 -10.03
CA PRO A 182 12.30 4.38 -8.99
C PRO A 182 13.81 4.55 -8.76
N GLU A 183 14.64 3.62 -9.26
CA GLU A 183 16.09 3.67 -9.09
C GLU A 183 16.76 4.79 -9.90
N GLU A 184 16.08 5.29 -10.93
CA GLU A 184 16.54 6.42 -11.75
C GLU A 184 16.69 7.71 -10.93
N TRP A 185 15.92 7.87 -9.84
CA TRP A 185 15.89 9.10 -9.04
C TRP A 185 16.15 8.87 -7.56
N LEU A 186 15.53 7.86 -6.95
CA LEU A 186 15.58 7.66 -5.50
C LEU A 186 16.82 6.83 -5.15
N PRO A 187 17.56 7.10 -4.06
CA PRO A 187 18.65 6.24 -3.59
C PRO A 187 18.12 4.92 -2.99
N ALA A 188 19.01 3.95 -2.79
CA ALA A 188 18.67 2.68 -2.16
C ALA A 188 18.16 2.88 -0.72
N ASP A 189 17.13 2.13 -0.34
CA ASP A 189 16.55 2.17 1.00
C ASP A 189 17.41 1.46 2.04
N GLN A 190 17.36 1.93 3.28
CA GLN A 190 18.03 1.25 4.39
C GLN A 190 17.23 0.03 4.82
N ILE A 191 17.94 -1.09 4.98
CA ILE A 191 17.36 -2.33 5.51
C ILE A 191 17.60 -2.39 7.01
N SER A 192 16.53 -2.52 7.79
CA SER A 192 16.56 -2.73 9.23
C SER A 192 15.72 -3.95 9.60
N ALA A 193 16.22 -4.81 10.48
CA ALA A 193 15.59 -6.08 10.86
C ALA A 193 15.15 -6.95 9.64
N SER A 194 15.87 -6.85 8.52
CA SER A 194 15.55 -7.50 7.23
C SER A 194 14.35 -6.94 6.48
N PHE A 195 13.86 -5.77 6.87
CA PHE A 195 12.79 -5.03 6.19
C PHE A 195 13.31 -3.67 5.70
N ASP A 196 12.78 -3.22 4.58
CA ASP A 196 13.11 -1.95 3.92
C ASP A 196 12.05 -0.87 4.15
N ASN A 197 11.07 -1.11 5.04
CA ASN A 197 9.93 -0.23 5.30
C ASN A 197 9.81 0.22 6.78
N ILE A 198 10.87 0.07 7.57
CA ILE A 198 10.85 0.48 8.99
C ILE A 198 11.10 1.98 9.10
N ALA A 199 10.10 2.69 9.65
CA ALA A 199 10.07 4.16 9.67
C ALA A 199 11.23 4.81 10.46
N ASP A 200 11.79 4.15 11.46
CA ASP A 200 12.85 4.69 12.33
C ASP A 200 14.22 4.80 11.63
N VAL A 201 14.47 3.99 10.60
CA VAL A 201 15.68 4.02 9.76
C VAL A 201 15.47 4.73 8.43
N GLN A 202 14.26 5.22 8.16
CA GLN A 202 13.90 5.90 6.91
C GLN A 202 13.85 7.42 7.05
N ALA A 203 14.84 8.00 7.73
CA ALA A 203 14.91 9.46 7.89
C ALA A 203 14.90 10.19 6.55
N MET A 204 14.14 11.29 6.48
CA MET A 204 14.08 12.16 5.30
C MET A 204 15.25 13.15 5.35
N SER A 205 16.08 13.16 4.30
CA SER A 205 17.11 14.19 4.10
C SER A 205 16.63 15.22 3.05
N PRO A 206 17.20 16.45 3.05
CA PRO A 206 16.92 17.42 1.99
C PRO A 206 17.21 16.89 0.58
N THR A 207 18.31 16.13 0.43
CA THR A 207 18.68 15.51 -0.85
C THR A 207 17.67 14.46 -1.32
N LEU A 208 17.11 13.69 -0.38
CA LEU A 208 16.08 12.72 -0.70
C LEU A 208 14.77 13.42 -1.09
N MET A 209 14.43 14.53 -0.43
CA MET A 209 13.27 15.33 -0.79
C MET A 209 13.38 15.89 -2.21
N ASP A 210 14.56 16.40 -2.59
CA ASP A 210 14.84 16.86 -3.96
C ASP A 210 14.71 15.72 -4.98
N ALA A 211 15.16 14.51 -4.62
CA ALA A 211 15.01 13.32 -5.45
C ALA A 211 13.53 12.95 -5.67
N TYR A 212 12.69 12.98 -4.62
CA TYR A 212 11.25 12.76 -4.77
C TYR A 212 10.58 13.84 -5.63
N MET A 213 10.95 15.11 -5.47
CA MET A 213 10.40 16.20 -6.28
C MET A 213 10.80 16.08 -7.76
N THR A 214 12.03 15.63 -8.02
CA THR A 214 12.51 15.33 -9.38
C THR A 214 11.74 14.17 -9.98
N ALA A 215 11.62 13.06 -9.24
CA ALA A 215 10.84 11.89 -9.66
C ALA A 215 9.38 12.27 -9.93
N ALA A 216 8.73 12.99 -9.02
CA ALA A 216 7.35 13.43 -9.15
C ALA A 216 7.14 14.32 -10.39
N SER A 217 8.09 15.21 -10.66
CA SER A 217 8.04 16.08 -11.85
C SER A 217 8.12 15.28 -13.15
N GLU A 218 8.95 14.24 -13.19
CA GLU A 218 9.11 13.38 -14.36
C GLU A 218 7.90 12.47 -14.55
N VAL A 219 7.44 11.82 -13.47
CA VAL A 219 6.23 10.99 -13.47
C VAL A 219 5.00 11.80 -13.90
N ALA A 220 4.86 13.04 -13.42
CA ALA A 220 3.75 13.91 -13.82
C ALA A 220 3.77 14.24 -15.32
N ARG A 221 4.95 14.48 -15.91
CA ARG A 221 5.08 14.67 -17.36
C ARG A 221 4.70 13.43 -18.14
N GLN A 222 5.10 12.26 -17.68
CA GLN A 222 4.72 10.99 -18.31
C GLN A 222 3.21 10.71 -18.18
N ALA A 223 2.59 11.07 -17.05
CA ALA A 223 1.16 10.87 -16.83
C ALA A 223 0.28 11.77 -17.69
N VAL A 224 0.69 13.03 -17.88
CA VAL A 224 -0.08 14.03 -18.66
C VAL A 224 0.22 13.92 -20.16
N GLY A 225 1.42 13.43 -20.51
CA GLY A 225 1.97 13.52 -21.85
C GLY A 225 2.56 14.91 -22.12
N GLN A 226 3.57 14.96 -22.98
CA GLN A 226 4.23 16.18 -23.44
C GLN A 226 3.91 16.40 -24.91
N ALA A 227 2.95 17.29 -25.21
CA ALA A 227 2.55 17.57 -26.59
C ALA A 227 3.69 18.18 -27.44
N ASP A 228 4.64 18.87 -26.79
CA ASP A 228 5.84 19.44 -27.39
C ASP A 228 7.08 18.57 -27.19
N ALA A 229 6.89 17.28 -26.85
CA ALA A 229 8.00 16.36 -26.68
C ALA A 229 8.91 16.36 -27.91
N PRO A 230 10.24 16.43 -27.72
CA PRO A 230 11.14 16.30 -28.84
C PRO A 230 10.98 14.92 -29.48
N VAL A 231 11.03 14.89 -30.81
CA VAL A 231 11.07 13.65 -31.58
C VAL A 231 12.31 12.90 -31.15
N THR A 232 12.10 11.83 -30.39
CA THR A 232 13.16 11.01 -29.82
C THR A 232 13.11 9.63 -30.44
N ALA A 233 14.30 9.10 -30.72
CA ALA A 233 14.47 7.72 -31.14
C ALA A 233 15.14 6.96 -29.99
N LYS A 234 14.52 5.86 -29.54
CA LYS A 234 15.11 4.98 -28.52
C LYS A 234 15.41 3.63 -29.13
N THR A 235 16.68 3.23 -29.12
CA THR A 235 17.13 1.93 -29.61
C THR A 235 17.35 0.98 -28.43
N TYR A 236 16.68 -0.16 -28.47
CA TYR A 236 16.85 -1.28 -27.56
C TYR A 236 17.67 -2.37 -28.25
N THR A 237 18.57 -2.99 -27.51
CA THR A 237 19.43 -4.07 -28.01
C THR A 237 19.52 -5.20 -26.99
N ASN A 238 19.63 -6.43 -27.48
CA ASN A 238 19.99 -7.58 -26.63
C ASN A 238 21.50 -7.77 -26.63
N PRO A 239 22.13 -8.01 -25.46
CA PRO A 239 23.49 -8.49 -25.39
C PRO A 239 23.65 -9.86 -26.09
N ALA A 240 24.84 -10.13 -26.64
CA ALA A 240 25.14 -11.40 -27.32
C ALA A 240 25.04 -12.64 -26.41
N THR A 241 25.04 -12.44 -25.10
CA THR A 241 24.88 -13.49 -24.08
C THR A 241 23.42 -13.87 -23.83
N VAL A 242 22.46 -13.05 -24.26
CA VAL A 242 21.04 -13.37 -24.12
C VAL A 242 20.69 -14.39 -25.19
N SER A 243 20.34 -15.60 -24.76
CA SER A 243 19.91 -16.65 -25.66
C SER A 243 18.65 -16.24 -26.43
N GLN A 244 18.63 -16.58 -27.71
CA GLN A 244 17.52 -16.35 -28.63
C GLN A 244 17.01 -17.69 -29.19
N HIS A 245 17.18 -18.78 -28.44
CA HIS A 245 16.80 -20.11 -28.88
C HIS A 245 15.28 -20.27 -29.02
N GLU A 246 14.84 -21.11 -29.97
CA GLU A 246 13.43 -21.30 -30.31
C GLU A 246 12.55 -21.84 -29.16
N TRP A 247 13.16 -22.40 -28.12
CA TRP A 247 12.45 -22.94 -26.94
C TRP A 247 12.43 -21.99 -25.75
N GLU A 248 13.04 -20.81 -25.86
CA GLU A 248 13.07 -19.80 -24.79
C GLU A 248 12.13 -18.66 -25.09
N ALA A 249 11.15 -18.47 -24.20
CA ALA A 249 10.26 -17.34 -24.22
C ALA A 249 10.93 -16.15 -23.52
N VAL A 250 10.76 -14.96 -24.10
CA VAL A 250 11.17 -13.71 -23.47
C VAL A 250 10.10 -13.29 -22.47
N GLU A 251 10.50 -12.85 -21.29
CA GLU A 251 9.56 -12.40 -20.25
C GLU A 251 8.71 -11.22 -20.75
N GLY A 252 7.40 -11.27 -20.50
CA GLY A 252 6.42 -10.28 -20.97
C GLY A 252 5.94 -10.47 -22.41
N ALA A 253 6.51 -11.42 -23.15
CA ALA A 253 6.09 -11.73 -24.50
C ALA A 253 4.75 -12.53 -24.55
N PRO A 254 3.88 -12.29 -25.55
CA PRO A 254 2.71 -13.11 -25.86
C PRO A 254 3.03 -14.60 -26.00
N TYR A 255 2.07 -15.44 -25.61
CA TYR A 255 2.21 -16.88 -25.75
C TYR A 255 2.39 -17.30 -27.21
N GLY A 256 3.34 -18.21 -27.45
CA GLY A 256 3.69 -18.70 -28.78
C GLY A 256 4.84 -17.95 -29.43
N THR A 257 5.36 -16.90 -28.79
CA THR A 257 6.58 -16.21 -29.25
C THR A 257 7.86 -16.94 -28.84
N ARG A 258 8.96 -16.64 -29.54
CA ARG A 258 10.25 -17.31 -29.40
C ARG A 258 11.37 -16.30 -29.63
N GLY A 259 12.22 -16.08 -28.64
CA GLY A 259 13.25 -15.04 -28.70
C GLY A 259 12.67 -13.61 -28.87
N GLY A 260 13.56 -12.66 -29.12
CA GLY A 260 13.26 -11.26 -29.39
C GLY A 260 13.59 -10.30 -28.24
N ILE A 261 13.03 -9.10 -28.36
CA ILE A 261 13.11 -8.04 -27.36
C ILE A 261 11.73 -7.92 -26.70
N SER A 262 11.69 -7.65 -25.40
CA SER A 262 10.48 -7.32 -24.66
C SER A 262 10.89 -6.25 -23.65
N VAL A 263 10.41 -5.03 -23.85
CA VAL A 263 10.87 -3.85 -23.11
C VAL A 263 9.69 -2.98 -22.73
N LEU A 264 9.83 -2.23 -21.65
CA LEU A 264 8.90 -1.16 -21.36
C LEU A 264 9.34 0.10 -22.13
N HIS A 265 8.41 0.63 -22.93
CA HIS A 265 8.56 1.90 -23.62
C HIS A 265 7.44 2.85 -23.21
N THR A 266 7.83 4.04 -22.76
CA THR A 266 6.92 5.14 -22.43
C THR A 266 6.82 6.07 -23.63
N PHE A 267 5.62 6.23 -24.17
CA PHE A 267 5.37 7.13 -25.29
C PHE A 267 5.19 8.54 -24.75
N PRO A 268 5.95 9.53 -25.23
CA PRO A 268 5.90 10.87 -24.65
C PRO A 268 4.60 11.62 -24.99
N ALA A 269 3.89 11.23 -26.05
CA ALA A 269 2.63 11.84 -26.48
C ALA A 269 1.78 10.85 -27.28
N ASP A 270 0.49 11.15 -27.46
CA ASP A 270 -0.29 10.51 -28.52
C ASP A 270 0.25 10.94 -29.89
N GLY A 271 0.57 9.98 -30.76
CA GLY A 271 1.13 10.28 -32.08
C GLY A 271 1.37 9.03 -32.93
N GLU A 272 1.89 9.25 -34.13
CA GLU A 272 2.36 8.17 -35.00
C GLU A 272 3.81 7.84 -34.66
N TYR A 273 4.11 6.54 -34.61
CA TYR A 273 5.41 6.02 -34.25
C TYR A 273 5.90 5.03 -35.31
N ILE A 274 7.17 5.17 -35.70
CA ILE A 274 7.86 4.23 -36.57
C ILE A 274 8.65 3.25 -35.70
N PHE A 275 8.46 1.97 -35.99
CA PHE A 275 9.26 0.88 -35.46
C PHE A 275 10.25 0.43 -36.53
N SER A 276 11.55 0.62 -36.26
CA SER A 276 12.63 0.16 -37.13
C SER A 276 13.39 -0.97 -36.45
N MET A 277 13.61 -2.07 -37.15
CA MET A 277 14.25 -3.26 -36.60
C MET A 277 15.52 -3.57 -37.40
N GLY A 278 16.62 -3.78 -36.70
CA GLY A 278 17.88 -4.24 -37.26
C GLY A 278 18.19 -5.65 -36.79
N PHE A 279 18.71 -6.49 -37.69
CA PHE A 279 19.14 -7.85 -37.36
C PHE A 279 20.62 -7.99 -37.74
N ILE A 280 21.43 -8.48 -36.80
CA ILE A 280 22.80 -8.89 -37.11
C ILE A 280 22.76 -10.34 -37.60
N SER A 281 23.04 -10.53 -38.89
CA SER A 281 22.97 -11.85 -39.52
C SER A 281 24.15 -12.76 -39.20
N GLY A 282 23.83 -14.01 -38.85
CA GLY A 282 24.79 -15.08 -38.53
C GLY A 282 24.49 -16.39 -39.25
N TRP A 283 25.43 -17.33 -39.26
CA TRP A 283 25.22 -18.65 -39.87
C TRP A 283 24.11 -19.42 -39.14
N GLY A 284 22.97 -19.65 -39.82
CA GLY A 284 21.82 -20.36 -39.26
C GLY A 284 20.54 -19.53 -39.12
N GLU A 285 20.50 -18.30 -39.64
CA GLU A 285 19.27 -17.49 -39.65
C GLU A 285 18.11 -18.24 -40.31
N ARG A 286 17.03 -18.41 -39.56
CA ARG A 286 15.76 -18.91 -40.06
C ARG A 286 14.84 -17.72 -40.25
N PHE A 287 14.17 -17.72 -41.41
CA PHE A 287 13.21 -16.72 -41.84
C PHE A 287 11.95 -16.82 -40.97
N HIS A 288 11.76 -15.88 -40.05
CA HIS A 288 10.64 -15.87 -39.10
C HIS A 288 9.83 -14.58 -39.22
N ASP A 289 8.50 -14.73 -39.15
CA ASP A 289 7.58 -13.59 -39.10
C ASP A 289 7.76 -12.81 -37.79
N ILE A 290 7.66 -11.49 -37.87
CA ILE A 290 7.86 -10.56 -36.76
C ILE A 290 6.49 -10.15 -36.20
N ASP A 291 6.23 -10.48 -34.94
CA ASP A 291 5.05 -10.01 -34.21
C ASP A 291 5.35 -8.70 -33.48
N ILE A 292 4.66 -7.62 -33.85
CA ILE A 292 4.69 -6.38 -33.09
C ILE A 292 3.46 -6.37 -32.19
N SER A 293 3.67 -6.49 -30.89
CA SER A 293 2.62 -6.47 -29.87
C SER A 293 2.74 -5.25 -28.96
N VAL A 294 1.60 -4.76 -28.48
CA VAL A 294 1.44 -3.58 -27.63
C VAL A 294 0.46 -3.97 -26.54
N GLU A 295 0.84 -3.80 -25.28
CA GLU A 295 0.05 -4.24 -24.11
C GLU A 295 -0.34 -5.74 -24.14
N GLY A 296 0.47 -6.57 -24.81
CA GLY A 296 0.17 -8.00 -25.01
C GLY A 296 -0.83 -8.29 -26.14
N GLU A 297 -1.38 -7.27 -26.80
CA GLU A 297 -2.19 -7.43 -28.01
C GLU A 297 -1.30 -7.29 -29.27
N ARG A 298 -1.45 -8.21 -30.22
CA ARG A 298 -0.76 -8.11 -31.52
C ARG A 298 -1.31 -6.94 -32.34
N VAL A 299 -0.43 -6.00 -32.68
CA VAL A 299 -0.73 -4.82 -33.52
C VAL A 299 -0.36 -5.08 -34.98
N ALA A 300 0.75 -5.78 -35.24
CA ALA A 300 1.13 -6.16 -36.59
C ALA A 300 1.86 -7.52 -36.62
N LEU A 301 1.74 -8.23 -37.75
CA LEU A 301 2.58 -9.39 -38.07
C LEU A 301 3.26 -9.08 -39.40
N VAL A 302 4.57 -8.89 -39.38
CA VAL A 302 5.37 -8.60 -40.57
C VAL A 302 6.00 -9.91 -41.05
N HIS A 303 5.60 -10.36 -42.24
CA HIS A 303 6.15 -11.57 -42.81
C HIS A 303 7.58 -11.35 -43.27
N TYR A 304 8.47 -12.29 -42.97
CA TYR A 304 9.84 -12.23 -43.44
C TYR A 304 9.88 -12.32 -44.97
N GLY A 305 10.41 -11.29 -45.64
CA GLY A 305 10.54 -11.23 -47.11
C GLY A 305 9.32 -10.72 -47.89
N GLY A 306 8.33 -10.10 -47.23
CA GLY A 306 7.24 -9.36 -47.89
C GLY A 306 7.64 -7.93 -48.27
N ASP A 307 6.89 -7.29 -49.17
CA ASP A 307 7.12 -5.91 -49.63
C ASP A 307 7.15 -4.94 -48.43
N ILE A 308 8.31 -4.35 -48.22
CA ILE A 308 8.56 -3.28 -47.25
C ILE A 308 8.51 -1.99 -48.07
N ASP A 309 7.31 -1.43 -48.23
CA ASP A 309 7.11 -0.06 -48.74
C ASP A 309 6.96 0.92 -47.57
#